data_AF-A0A813NT24-F1
#
_entry.id   AF-A0A813NT24-F1
#
_cell.length_a   1.000
_cell.length_b   1.000
_cell.length_c   1.000
_cell.angle_alpha   90.00
_cell.angle_beta   90.00
_cell.angle_gamma   90.00
#
_symmetry.space_group_name_H-M   'P 1'
#
loop_
_entity.id
_entity.type
_entity.pdbx_description
1 polymer ?
#
loop_
_entity_poly.entity_id
_entity_poly.type
_entity_poly.pdbx_seq_one_letter_code
_entity_poly.pdbx_strand_id
1 'polypeptide(L)'
;MKLLSNYRINNFDNLEIVRKVNNSTVGWTLGHMIELINRDNFLPSEEPPRKLNKDGFIPAIVISSIFAFLTVLFLGFLLLNFLKN
;
A
#
# COMPACT_ATOMS: atom_id res chain seq x y z
N MET A 1 -47.32 -10.95 14.03
CA MET A 1 -47.74 -9.60 14.51
C MET A 1 -47.25 -9.25 15.92
N LYS A 2 -47.14 -10.21 16.85
CA LYS A 2 -46.68 -9.99 18.24
C LYS A 2 -45.31 -9.30 18.41
N LEU A 3 -44.43 -9.39 17.41
CA LEU A 3 -43.12 -8.73 17.44
C LEU A 3 -43.24 -7.21 17.24
N LEU A 4 -44.01 -6.77 16.24
CA LEU A 4 -44.16 -5.35 15.89
C LEU A 4 -44.87 -4.55 16.98
N SER A 5 -45.81 -5.18 17.70
CA SER A 5 -46.47 -4.57 18.86
C SER A 5 -45.50 -4.27 20.01
N ASN A 6 -44.43 -5.06 20.18
CA ASN A 6 -43.39 -4.76 21.18
C ASN A 6 -42.60 -3.50 20.83
N TYR A 7 -42.56 -3.13 19.54
CA TYR A 7 -41.93 -1.89 19.05
C TYR A 7 -42.92 -0.72 18.94
N ARG A 8 -44.14 -0.86 19.48
CA ARG A 8 -45.22 0.17 19.44
C ARG A 8 -45.62 0.58 18.02
N ILE A 9 -45.38 -0.30 17.04
CA ILE A 9 -45.83 -0.10 15.67
C ILE A 9 -47.30 -0.49 15.61
N ASN A 10 -48.15 0.51 15.82
CA ASN A 10 -49.61 0.36 15.90
C ASN A 10 -50.33 0.87 14.65
N ASN A 11 -49.63 1.61 13.78
CA ASN A 11 -50.10 2.07 12.48
C ASN A 11 -49.21 1.47 11.38
N PHE A 12 -49.84 0.91 10.35
CA PHE A 12 -49.18 0.25 9.21
C PHE A 12 -49.33 1.02 7.90
N ASP A 13 -49.99 2.18 7.88
CA ASP A 13 -50.27 2.95 6.66
C ASP A 13 -49.00 3.35 5.90
N ASN A 14 -47.86 3.47 6.59
CA ASN A 14 -46.55 3.82 6.02
C ASN A 14 -45.52 2.70 6.13
N LEU A 15 -45.94 1.45 6.38
CA LEU A 15 -45.02 0.32 6.55
C LEU A 15 -44.86 -0.45 5.23
N GLU A 16 -43.67 -0.35 4.63
CA GLU A 16 -43.31 -1.11 3.44
C GLU A 16 -42.31 -2.22 3.79
N ILE A 17 -42.65 -3.47 3.46
CA ILE A 17 -41.76 -4.62 3.61
C ILE A 17 -41.09 -4.87 2.26
N VAL A 18 -39.83 -4.48 2.15
CA VAL A 18 -39.10 -4.46 0.87
C VAL A 18 -37.84 -5.31 0.96
N ARG A 19 -37.59 -6.14 -0.07
CA ARG A 19 -36.35 -6.92 -0.23
C ARG A 19 -35.34 -6.27 -1.17
N LYS A 20 -35.80 -5.41 -2.08
CA LYS A 20 -34.97 -4.73 -3.08
C LYS A 20 -35.41 -3.29 -3.27
N VAL A 21 -34.47 -2.36 -3.32
CA VAL A 21 -34.70 -0.96 -3.66
C VAL A 21 -33.85 -0.65 -4.88
N ASN A 22 -34.44 -0.08 -5.93
CA ASN A 22 -33.76 0.27 -7.19
C ASN A 22 -32.88 -0.88 -7.74
N ASN A 23 -33.46 -2.08 -7.81
CA ASN A 23 -32.82 -3.31 -8.28
C ASN A 23 -31.68 -3.86 -7.39
N SER A 24 -31.32 -3.18 -6.30
CA SER A 24 -30.31 -3.62 -5.32
C SER A 24 -30.97 -4.33 -4.15
N THR A 25 -30.36 -5.40 -3.66
CA THR A 25 -30.86 -6.14 -2.48
C THR A 25 -30.62 -5.34 -1.21
N VAL A 26 -31.68 -5.14 -0.43
CA VAL A 26 -31.60 -4.45 0.87
C VAL A 26 -30.98 -5.41 1.87
N GLY A 27 -29.88 -4.99 2.47
CA GLY A 27 -29.15 -5.78 3.45
C GLY A 27 -27.95 -5.01 4.00
N TRP A 28 -27.38 -5.51 5.09
CA TRP A 28 -26.24 -4.89 5.78
C TRP A 28 -24.95 -4.91 4.95
N THR A 29 -24.85 -5.81 3.97
CA THR A 29 -23.64 -6.02 3.15
C THR A 29 -23.20 -4.76 2.41
N LEU A 30 -24.13 -3.98 1.84
CA LEU A 30 -23.79 -2.76 1.11
C LEU A 30 -23.25 -1.68 2.04
N GLY A 31 -23.87 -1.49 3.21
CA GLY A 31 -23.39 -0.56 4.23
C GLY A 31 -22.00 -0.96 4.75
N HIS A 32 -21.79 -2.26 4.94
CA HIS A 32 -20.49 -2.80 5.36
C HIS A 32 -19.41 -2.60 4.29
N MET A 33 -19.72 -2.75 3.00
CA MET A 33 -18.78 -2.43 1.92
C MET A 33 -18.42 -0.95 1.89
N ILE A 34 -19.39 -0.05 2.06
CA ILE A 34 -19.15 1.39 2.13
C ILE A 34 -18.27 1.74 3.33
N GLU A 35 -18.55 1.18 4.51
CA GLU A 35 -17.73 1.38 5.71
C GLU A 35 -16.29 0.94 5.46
N LEU A 36 -16.10 -0.25 4.88
CA LEU A 36 -14.79 -0.78 4.55
C LEU A 36 -14.04 0.17 3.61
N ILE A 37 -14.64 0.58 2.49
CA ILE A 37 -14.01 1.47 1.51
C ILE A 37 -13.63 2.84 2.11
N ASN A 38 -14.39 3.32 3.09
CA ASN A 38 -14.13 4.60 3.76
C ASN A 38 -13.11 4.53 4.91
N ARG A 39 -12.53 3.36 5.23
CA ARG A 39 -11.47 3.29 6.23
C ARG A 39 -10.14 3.73 5.63
N ASP A 40 -9.40 4.53 6.38
CA ASP A 40 -8.09 5.10 6.01
C ASP A 40 -7.05 4.06 5.55
N ASN A 41 -7.21 2.79 5.96
CA ASN A 41 -6.29 1.69 5.66
C ASN A 41 -6.90 0.58 4.78
N PHE A 42 -8.05 0.79 4.13
CA PHE A 42 -8.71 -0.29 3.38
C PHE A 42 -8.03 -0.62 2.05
N LEU A 43 -7.53 0.40 1.37
CA LEU A 43 -6.69 0.23 0.19
C LEU A 43 -5.23 0.29 0.66
N PRO A 44 -4.43 -0.80 0.54
CA PRO A 44 -2.99 -0.67 0.71
C PRO A 44 -2.50 0.38 -0.28
N SER A 45 -1.57 1.25 0.13
CA SER A 45 -1.05 2.25 -0.79
C SER A 45 -0.55 1.55 -2.04
N GLU A 46 -1.13 1.88 -3.20
CA GLU A 46 -0.67 1.40 -4.50
C GLU A 46 0.68 2.02 -4.87
N GLU A 47 1.41 2.59 -3.91
CA GLU A 47 2.75 3.06 -4.16
C GLU A 47 3.66 1.83 -4.32
N PRO A 48 4.13 1.53 -5.54
CA PRO A 48 5.11 0.47 -5.70
C PRO A 48 6.29 0.80 -4.79
N PRO A 49 6.93 -0.21 -4.15
CA PRO A 49 8.07 0.03 -3.29
C PRO A 49 9.04 0.94 -4.03
N ARG A 50 9.41 2.10 -3.43
CA ARG A 50 10.26 3.13 -4.04
C ARG A 50 11.39 2.44 -4.80
N LYS A 51 11.25 2.32 -6.12
CA LYS A 51 12.27 1.71 -6.96
C LYS A 51 13.46 2.66 -6.91
N LEU A 52 14.63 2.11 -6.56
CA LEU A 52 15.87 2.87 -6.55
C LEU A 52 16.00 3.59 -7.90
N ASN A 53 16.13 4.92 -7.88
CA ASN A 53 16.17 5.72 -9.11
C ASN A 53 17.39 5.29 -9.94
N LYS A 54 17.13 4.65 -11.08
CA LYS A 54 18.17 4.09 -11.96
C LYS A 54 19.13 5.18 -12.44
N ASP A 55 18.63 6.39 -12.65
CA ASP A 55 19.40 7.52 -13.17
C ASP A 55 20.45 8.02 -12.17
N GLY A 56 20.22 7.83 -10.87
CA GLY A 56 21.20 8.14 -9.81
C GLY A 56 22.06 6.95 -9.42
N PHE A 57 21.50 5.73 -9.45
CA PHE A 57 22.17 4.54 -8.96
C PHE A 57 23.29 4.04 -9.89
N ILE A 58 23.05 4.05 -11.21
CA ILE A 58 24.03 3.61 -12.21
C ILE A 58 25.30 4.47 -12.16
N PRO A 59 25.24 5.81 -12.23
CA PRO A 59 26.46 6.63 -12.17
C PRO A 59 27.17 6.52 -10.81
N ALA A 60 26.44 6.38 -9.71
CA ALA A 60 27.03 6.21 -8.38
C ALA A 60 27.87 4.92 -8.28
N ILE A 61 27.37 3.79 -8.81
CA ILE A 61 28.11 2.52 -8.86
C ILE A 61 29.35 2.63 -9.74
N VAL A 62 29.24 3.28 -10.91
CA VAL A 62 30.37 3.42 -11.84
C VAL A 62 31.49 4.24 -11.19
N ILE A 63 31.15 5.36 -10.56
CA ILE A 63 32.12 6.20 -9.84
C ILE A 63 32.76 5.40 -8.70
N SER A 64 31.96 4.71 -7.89
CA SER A 64 32.46 3.89 -6.79
C SER A 64 33.43 2.80 -7.26
N SER A 65 33.14 2.14 -8.40
CA SER A 65 34.01 1.12 -8.97
C SER A 65 35.34 1.67 -9.47
N ILE A 66 35.35 2.88 -10.06
CA ILE A 66 36.59 3.54 -10.50
C ILE A 66 37.47 3.89 -9.31
N PHE A 67 36.88 4.45 -8.25
CA PHE A 67 37.61 4.76 -7.03
C PHE A 67 38.20 3.52 -6.38
N ALA A 68 37.44 2.41 -6.30
CA ALA A 68 37.93 1.14 -5.75
C ALA A 68 39.10 0.58 -6.57
N PHE A 69 39.08 0.72 -7.90
CA PHE A 69 40.17 0.25 -8.74
C PHE A 69 41.46 1.08 -8.53
N LEU A 70 41.31 2.42 -8.46
CA LEU A 70 42.43 3.33 -8.22
C LEU A 70 43.08 3.10 -6.85
N THR A 71 42.29 2.85 -5.80
CA THR A 71 42.83 2.57 -4.46
C THR A 71 43.63 1.28 -4.43
N VAL A 72 43.15 0.22 -5.10
CA VAL A 72 43.87 -1.05 -5.21
C VAL A 72 45.21 -0.88 -5.95
N LEU A 73 45.22 -0.15 -7.07
CA LEU A 73 46.45 0.15 -7.80
C LEU A 73 47.45 0.95 -6.96
N PHE A 74 46.95 1.96 -6.23
CA PHE A 74 47.79 2.78 -5.37
C PHE A 74 48.41 1.98 -4.23
N LEU A 75 47.62 1.13 -3.56
CA LEU A 75 48.11 0.22 -2.52
C LEU A 75 49.13 -0.78 -3.07
N GLY A 76 48.86 -1.35 -4.25
CA GLY A 76 49.81 -2.26 -4.92
C GLY A 76 51.14 -1.58 -5.24
N PHE A 77 51.09 -0.34 -5.73
CA PHE A 77 52.30 0.46 -5.99
C PHE A 77 53.07 0.79 -4.71
N LEU A 78 52.39 1.16 -3.62
CA LEU A 78 53.03 1.40 -2.33
C LEU A 78 53.73 0.14 -1.80
N LEU A 79 53.07 -1.02 -1.86
CA LEU A 79 53.65 -2.29 -1.42
C LEU A 79 54.89 -2.66 -2.23
N LEU A 80 54.86 -2.49 -3.56
CA LEU A 80 56.01 -2.76 -4.42
C LEU A 80 57.19 -1.84 -4.11
N ASN A 81 56.96 -0.54 -3.88
CA ASN A 81 58.02 0.38 -3.46
C ASN A 81 58.58 0.05 -2.08
N PHE A 82 57.75 -0.40 -1.15
CA PHE A 82 58.19 -0.83 0.17
C PHE A 82 59.05 -2.11 0.11
N LEU A 83 58.70 -3.07 -0.75
CA LEU A 83 59.48 -4.30 -0.95
C LEU A 83 60.83 -4.07 -1.65
N LYS A 84 60.96 -2.98 -2.42
CA LYS A 84 62.16 -2.63 -3.17
C LYS A 84 63.20 -1.89 -2.32
N ASN A 85 62.79 -1.29 -1.21
CA ASN A 85 63.61 -0.47 -0.32
C ASN A 85 64.05 -1.28 0.91
#